data_AF-A0A4P2Q205-F1
#
_entry.id   AF-A0A4P2Q205-F1
#
_cell.length_a   1.000
_cell.length_b   1.000
_cell.length_c   1.000
_cell.angle_alpha   90.00
_cell.angle_beta   90.00
_cell.angle_gamma   90.00
#
_symmetry.space_group_name_H-M   'P 1'
#
loop_
_entity.id
_entity.type
_entity.pdbx_description
1 polymer ?
#
loop_
_entity_poly.entity_id
_entity_poly.type
_entity_poly.pdbx_seq_one_letter_code
_entity_poly.pdbx_strand_id
1 'polypeptide(L)'
;MRCDQWTMAMLLLGGLSGCASAPPPAELVSARKSYERARTSAAAELAPADLRSARDALERAERALTGALGSIEARDLAYVAERRAQLAESLGKTAAAERQRGAALQAYGEVHLALRKRGEAELLRREAERSEDPGASSEAGRARDPRPPEDPRSPRPGRQAKTPERPRDAERPPLVVNRR
;
A
#
# COMPACT_ATOMS: atom_id res chain seq x y z
N MET A 1 75.35 -21.36 -21.76
CA MET A 1 74.06 -21.93 -21.30
C MET A 1 73.09 -20.82 -20.84
N ARG A 2 72.89 -19.77 -21.63
CA ARG A 2 71.97 -18.66 -21.33
C ARG A 2 71.36 -18.09 -22.63
N CYS A 3 70.81 -18.98 -23.47
CA CYS A 3 69.99 -18.58 -24.62
C CYS A 3 68.56 -19.14 -24.54
N ASP A 4 68.31 -20.20 -23.77
CA ASP A 4 66.98 -20.80 -23.63
C ASP A 4 66.06 -20.13 -22.60
N GLN A 5 66.57 -19.22 -21.76
CA GLN A 5 65.71 -18.54 -20.78
C GLN A 5 64.91 -17.39 -21.38
N TRP A 6 65.31 -16.89 -22.56
CA TRP A 6 64.64 -15.76 -23.22
C TRP A 6 63.51 -16.23 -24.15
N THR A 7 63.63 -17.42 -24.73
CA THR A 7 62.58 -18.04 -25.55
C THR A 7 61.37 -18.46 -24.72
N MET A 8 61.57 -18.92 -23.48
CA MET A 8 60.48 -19.22 -22.53
C MET A 8 59.76 -17.98 -22.00
N ALA A 9 60.43 -16.83 -21.91
CA ALA A 9 59.81 -15.58 -21.44
C ALA A 9 58.90 -14.93 -22.51
N MET A 10 59.20 -15.11 -23.80
CA MET A 10 58.35 -14.59 -24.89
C MET A 10 57.07 -15.40 -25.10
N LEU A 11 57.06 -16.70 -24.78
CA LEU A 11 55.86 -17.53 -24.95
C LEU A 11 54.77 -17.26 -23.91
N LEU A 12 55.11 -16.65 -22.76
CA LEU A 12 54.16 -16.34 -21.68
C LEU A 12 53.39 -15.02 -21.88
N LEU A 13 53.74 -14.20 -22.87
CA LEU A 13 53.18 -12.85 -23.05
C LEU A 13 52.07 -12.76 -24.13
N GLY A 14 51.68 -13.88 -24.75
CA GLY A 14 50.72 -13.92 -25.86
C GLY A 14 49.25 -14.21 -25.48
N GLY A 15 48.84 -14.02 -24.22
CA GLY A 15 47.57 -14.56 -23.70
C GLY A 15 46.41 -13.59 -23.48
N LEU A 16 46.44 -12.34 -23.99
CA LEU A 16 45.38 -11.34 -23.74
C LEU A 16 44.78 -10.73 -25.02
N SER A 17 44.79 -11.41 -26.16
CA SER A 17 43.88 -11.07 -27.26
C SER A 17 42.46 -11.57 -26.94
N GLY A 18 41.85 -11.04 -25.88
CA GLY A 18 40.41 -11.14 -25.72
C GLY A 18 39.76 -10.37 -26.86
N CYS A 19 38.84 -11.00 -27.59
CA CYS A 19 38.03 -10.33 -28.61
C CYS A 19 37.46 -9.03 -28.02
N ALA A 20 38.02 -7.89 -28.41
CA ALA A 20 37.45 -6.59 -28.13
C ALA A 20 36.21 -6.42 -29.01
N SER A 21 35.14 -7.12 -28.66
CA SER A 21 33.82 -6.89 -29.23
C SER A 21 33.43 -5.45 -28.89
N ALA A 22 32.94 -4.69 -29.88
CA ALA A 22 32.48 -3.34 -29.66
C ALA A 22 31.46 -3.33 -28.49
N PRO A 23 31.48 -2.30 -27.63
CA PRO A 23 30.58 -2.23 -26.49
C PRO A 23 29.12 -2.25 -26.99
N PRO A 24 28.21 -2.95 -26.30
CA PRO A 24 26.81 -2.98 -26.68
C PRO A 24 26.20 -1.57 -26.63
N PRO A 25 25.15 -1.29 -27.43
CA PRO A 25 24.42 -0.03 -27.35
C PRO A 25 23.83 0.19 -25.95
N ALA A 26 23.76 1.45 -25.52
CA ALA A 26 23.29 1.83 -24.18
C ALA A 26 21.84 1.37 -23.93
N GLU A 27 21.02 1.38 -24.99
CA GLU A 27 19.64 0.92 -24.99
C GLU A 27 19.54 -0.55 -24.59
N LEU A 28 20.44 -1.41 -25.10
CA LEU A 28 20.46 -2.83 -24.75
C LEU A 28 20.84 -3.04 -23.29
N VAL A 29 21.78 -2.24 -22.77
CA VAL A 29 22.14 -2.26 -21.34
C VAL A 29 20.95 -1.83 -20.48
N SER A 30 20.21 -0.79 -20.90
CA SER A 30 19.00 -0.35 -20.20
C SER A 30 17.89 -1.39 -20.23
N ALA A 31 17.66 -2.02 -21.39
CA ALA A 31 16.69 -3.08 -21.56
C ALA A 31 16.98 -4.28 -20.65
N ARG A 32 18.24 -4.73 -20.56
CA ARG A 32 18.66 -5.79 -19.62
C ARG A 32 18.35 -5.42 -18.18
N LYS A 33 18.74 -4.21 -17.74
CA LYS A 33 18.47 -3.73 -16.38
C LYS A 33 16.97 -3.65 -16.08
N SER A 34 16.19 -3.13 -17.03
CA SER A 34 14.74 -3.01 -16.87
C SER A 34 14.06 -4.38 -16.83
N TYR A 35 14.50 -5.34 -17.65
CA TYR A 35 14.00 -6.71 -17.59
C TYR A 35 14.35 -7.41 -16.28
N GLU A 36 15.58 -7.25 -15.79
CA GLU A 36 15.98 -7.77 -14.47
C GLU A 36 15.09 -7.23 -13.35
N ARG A 37 14.88 -5.91 -13.30
CA ARG A 37 13.96 -5.30 -12.32
C ARG A 37 12.54 -5.87 -12.43
N ALA A 38 12.03 -6.01 -13.66
CA ALA A 38 10.70 -6.57 -13.89
C ALA A 38 10.62 -8.03 -13.42
N ARG A 39 11.62 -8.86 -13.74
CA ARG A 39 11.65 -10.29 -13.37
C ARG A 39 11.82 -10.52 -11.87
N THR A 40 12.43 -9.59 -11.13
CA THR A 40 12.51 -9.66 -9.66
C THR A 40 11.37 -8.94 -8.96
N SER A 41 10.40 -8.40 -9.71
CA SER A 41 9.23 -7.70 -9.15
C SER A 41 8.01 -8.62 -9.06
N ALA A 42 6.90 -8.08 -8.56
CA ALA A 42 5.59 -8.73 -8.58
C ALA A 42 5.14 -9.19 -9.98
N ALA A 43 5.72 -8.64 -11.06
CA ALA A 43 5.41 -9.07 -12.43
C ALA A 43 5.71 -10.55 -12.70
N ALA A 44 6.70 -11.15 -12.01
CA ALA A 44 7.03 -12.57 -12.17
C ALA A 44 5.85 -13.49 -11.89
N GLU A 45 5.04 -13.14 -10.89
CA GLU A 45 3.89 -13.92 -10.47
C GLU A 45 2.57 -13.36 -11.01
N LEU A 46 2.48 -12.03 -11.11
CA LEU A 46 1.21 -11.33 -11.35
C LEU A 46 1.03 -10.83 -12.79
N ALA A 47 2.11 -10.73 -13.57
CA ALA A 47 2.09 -10.35 -14.98
C ALA A 47 3.02 -11.24 -15.84
N PRO A 48 2.91 -12.58 -15.77
CA PRO A 48 3.88 -13.49 -16.40
C PRO A 48 3.85 -13.45 -17.94
N ALA A 49 2.69 -13.12 -18.54
CA ALA A 49 2.57 -12.98 -19.98
C ALA A 49 3.34 -11.76 -20.50
N ASP A 50 3.21 -10.61 -19.84
CA ASP A 50 3.93 -9.38 -20.19
C ASP A 50 5.43 -9.52 -19.93
N LEU A 51 5.81 -10.18 -18.84
CA LEU A 51 7.21 -10.47 -18.54
C LEU A 51 7.84 -11.37 -19.60
N ARG A 52 7.10 -12.37 -20.11
CA ARG A 52 7.54 -13.19 -21.25
C ARG A 52 7.70 -12.37 -22.53
N SER A 53 6.72 -11.51 -22.83
CA SER A 53 6.77 -10.61 -23.99
C SER A 53 7.98 -9.65 -23.95
N ALA A 54 8.37 -9.21 -22.74
CA ALA A 54 9.58 -8.44 -22.51
C ALA A 54 10.85 -9.26 -22.75
N ARG A 55 10.90 -10.51 -22.24
CA ARG A 55 12.02 -11.43 -22.50
C ARG A 55 12.21 -11.69 -23.99
N ASP A 56 11.14 -12.06 -24.70
CA ASP A 56 11.20 -12.38 -26.12
C ASP A 56 11.66 -11.17 -26.95
N ALA A 57 11.30 -9.95 -26.55
CA ALA A 57 11.79 -8.72 -27.17
C ALA A 57 13.28 -8.47 -26.87
N LEU A 58 13.72 -8.70 -25.64
CA LEU A 58 15.13 -8.56 -25.26
C LEU A 58 15.99 -9.56 -26.04
N GLU A 59 15.57 -10.82 -26.14
CA GLU A 59 16.29 -11.84 -26.91
C GLU A 59 16.41 -11.46 -28.40
N ARG A 60 15.38 -10.83 -29.00
CA ARG A 60 15.49 -10.29 -30.37
C ARG A 60 16.54 -9.19 -30.47
N ALA A 61 16.57 -8.27 -29.51
CA ALA A 61 17.56 -7.20 -29.47
C ALA A 61 18.99 -7.74 -29.32
N GLU A 62 19.18 -8.77 -28.49
CA GLU A 62 20.48 -9.43 -28.31
C GLU A 62 20.94 -10.16 -29.58
N ARG A 63 20.03 -10.86 -30.28
CA ARG A 63 20.35 -11.48 -31.57
C ARG A 63 20.73 -10.45 -32.62
N ALA A 64 20.02 -9.32 -32.70
CA ALA A 64 20.33 -8.26 -33.65
C ALA A 64 21.75 -7.67 -33.45
N LEU A 65 22.23 -7.61 -32.21
CA LEU A 65 23.59 -7.16 -31.91
C LEU A 65 24.67 -8.13 -32.44
N THR A 66 24.41 -9.44 -32.43
CA THR A 66 25.37 -10.44 -32.94
C THR A 66 25.50 -10.43 -34.46
N GLY A 67 24.45 -10.01 -35.18
CA GLY A 67 24.46 -9.90 -36.65
C GLY A 67 25.16 -8.64 -37.16
N ALA A 68 25.15 -7.55 -36.38
CA ALA A 68 25.89 -6.33 -36.65
C ALA A 68 26.13 -5.56 -35.35
N LEU A 69 27.40 -5.41 -34.96
CA LEU A 69 27.79 -4.63 -33.78
C LEU A 69 27.34 -3.17 -33.95
N GLY A 70 26.30 -2.77 -33.22
CA GLY A 70 25.79 -1.40 -33.20
C GLY A 70 24.77 -1.04 -34.29
N SER A 71 24.02 -2.01 -34.83
CA SER A 71 22.94 -1.71 -35.77
C SER A 71 21.84 -0.84 -35.15
N ILE A 72 21.25 0.05 -35.96
CA ILE A 72 20.07 0.84 -35.58
C ILE A 72 18.94 -0.10 -35.15
N GLU A 73 18.79 -1.23 -35.83
CA GLU A 73 17.81 -2.27 -35.50
C GLU A 73 18.00 -2.82 -34.06
N ALA A 74 19.23 -3.08 -33.62
CA ALA A 74 19.48 -3.54 -32.24
C ALA A 74 19.08 -2.49 -31.21
N ARG A 75 19.25 -1.20 -31.51
CA ARG A 75 18.82 -0.08 -30.64
C ARG A 75 17.30 0.01 -30.57
N ASP A 76 16.62 -0.07 -31.70
CA ASP A 76 15.15 0.00 -31.76
C ASP A 76 14.50 -1.19 -31.06
N LEU A 77 15.02 -2.40 -31.28
CA LEU A 77 14.56 -3.60 -30.58
C LEU A 77 14.82 -3.52 -29.07
N ALA A 78 15.97 -2.98 -28.66
CA ALA A 78 16.28 -2.77 -27.25
C ALA A 78 15.33 -1.77 -26.60
N TYR A 79 14.99 -0.67 -27.29
CA TYR A 79 13.99 0.29 -26.82
C TYR A 79 12.63 -0.39 -26.59
N VAL A 80 12.17 -1.20 -27.56
CA VAL A 80 10.91 -1.96 -27.41
C VAL A 80 10.98 -2.93 -26.24
N ALA A 81 12.10 -3.64 -26.07
CA ALA A 81 12.31 -4.56 -24.95
C ALA A 81 12.25 -3.83 -23.59
N GLU A 82 12.91 -2.68 -23.48
CA GLU A 82 12.85 -1.84 -22.29
C GLU A 82 11.43 -1.41 -21.96
N ARG A 83 10.67 -0.89 -22.93
CA ARG A 83 9.28 -0.46 -22.71
C ARG A 83 8.38 -1.60 -22.28
N ARG A 84 8.56 -2.80 -22.84
CA ARG A 84 7.82 -4.00 -22.42
C ARG A 84 8.17 -4.45 -21.01
N ALA A 85 9.44 -4.38 -20.62
CA ALA A 85 9.85 -4.70 -19.26
C ALA A 85 9.25 -3.72 -18.23
N GLN A 86 9.27 -2.43 -18.52
CA GLN A 86 8.64 -1.39 -17.69
C GLN A 86 7.11 -1.59 -17.58
N LEU A 87 6.46 -1.95 -18.69
CA LEU A 87 5.04 -2.28 -18.70
C LEU A 87 4.73 -3.49 -17.81
N ALA A 88 5.48 -4.58 -17.96
CA ALA A 88 5.32 -5.77 -17.13
C ALA A 88 5.49 -5.45 -15.65
N GLU A 89 6.53 -4.69 -15.28
CA GLU A 89 6.77 -4.21 -13.91
C GLU A 89 5.58 -3.40 -13.38
N SER A 90 5.05 -2.47 -14.18
CA SER A 90 3.90 -1.64 -13.81
C SER A 90 2.65 -2.48 -13.60
N LEU A 91 2.35 -3.42 -14.52
CA LEU A 91 1.20 -4.31 -14.41
C LEU A 91 1.30 -5.20 -13.17
N GLY A 92 2.49 -5.73 -12.88
CA GLY A 92 2.76 -6.46 -11.65
C GLY A 92 2.47 -5.63 -10.39
N LYS A 93 2.91 -4.37 -10.37
CA LYS A 93 2.62 -3.44 -9.25
C LYS A 93 1.13 -3.16 -9.11
N THR A 94 0.43 -2.90 -10.22
CA THR A 94 -1.02 -2.67 -10.22
C THR A 94 -1.77 -3.90 -9.70
N ALA A 95 -1.42 -5.09 -10.19
CA ALA A 95 -2.05 -6.33 -9.74
C ALA A 95 -1.79 -6.60 -8.24
N ALA A 96 -0.59 -6.32 -7.74
CA ALA A 96 -0.27 -6.42 -6.32
C ALA A 96 -1.09 -5.44 -5.48
N ALA A 97 -1.23 -4.19 -5.94
CA ALA A 97 -2.02 -3.17 -5.27
C ALA A 97 -3.51 -3.54 -5.22
N GLU A 98 -4.08 -4.09 -6.30
CA GLU A 98 -5.47 -4.55 -6.31
C GLU A 98 -5.70 -5.73 -5.37
N ARG A 99 -4.74 -6.67 -5.28
CA ARG A 99 -4.80 -7.76 -4.28
C ARG A 99 -4.79 -7.21 -2.85
N GLN A 100 -3.89 -6.28 -2.56
CA GLN A 100 -3.82 -5.65 -1.24
C GLN A 100 -5.10 -4.88 -0.91
N ARG A 101 -5.66 -4.15 -1.89
CA ARG A 101 -6.93 -3.46 -1.74
C ARG A 101 -8.07 -4.42 -1.42
N GLY A 102 -8.17 -5.55 -2.14
CA GLY A 102 -9.16 -6.58 -1.88
C GLY A 102 -9.07 -7.13 -0.45
N ALA A 103 -7.86 -7.47 0.00
CA ALA A 103 -7.63 -7.93 1.37
C ALA A 103 -8.00 -6.87 2.42
N ALA A 104 -7.66 -5.60 2.19
CA ALA A 104 -8.02 -4.51 3.10
C ALA A 104 -9.53 -4.31 3.20
N LEU A 105 -10.26 -4.41 2.09
CA LEU A 105 -11.72 -4.31 2.08
C LEU A 105 -12.40 -5.47 2.82
N GLN A 106 -11.87 -6.68 2.72
CA GLN A 106 -12.36 -7.84 3.47
C GLN A 106 -12.15 -7.65 4.98
N ALA A 107 -10.93 -7.30 5.39
CA ALA A 107 -10.61 -7.03 6.80
C ALA A 107 -11.47 -5.90 7.37
N TYR A 108 -11.69 -4.84 6.59
CA TYR A 108 -12.61 -3.76 6.96
C TYR A 108 -14.03 -4.28 7.20
N GLY A 109 -14.57 -5.08 6.29
CA GLY A 109 -15.90 -5.69 6.44
C GLY A 109 -16.04 -6.53 7.70
N GLU A 110 -15.05 -7.36 8.02
CA GLU A 110 -15.02 -8.20 9.23
C GLU A 110 -15.06 -7.36 10.52
N VAL A 111 -14.23 -6.31 10.58
CA VAL A 111 -14.22 -5.38 11.72
C VAL A 111 -15.57 -4.68 11.88
N HIS A 112 -16.18 -4.23 10.79
CA HIS A 112 -17.50 -3.59 10.82
C HIS A 112 -18.59 -4.52 11.33
N LEU A 113 -18.60 -5.78 10.90
CA LEU A 113 -19.55 -6.78 11.39
C LEU A 113 -19.33 -7.10 12.86
N ALA A 114 -18.07 -7.22 13.29
CA ALA A 114 -17.73 -7.46 14.69
C ALA A 114 -18.20 -6.32 15.60
N LEU A 115 -18.02 -5.06 15.17
CA LEU A 115 -18.50 -3.89 15.91
C LEU A 115 -20.02 -3.88 16.06
N ARG A 116 -20.76 -4.19 14.99
CA ARG A 116 -22.23 -4.28 15.04
C ARG A 116 -22.70 -5.35 16.03
N LYS A 117 -22.14 -6.56 15.94
CA LYS A 117 -22.48 -7.67 16.85
C LYS A 117 -22.18 -7.35 18.31
N ARG A 118 -21.05 -6.67 18.59
CA ARG A 118 -20.71 -6.23 19.94
C ARG A 118 -21.73 -5.22 20.47
N GLY A 119 -22.11 -4.24 19.65
CA GLY A 119 -23.15 -3.27 20.02
C GLY A 119 -24.49 -3.95 20.33
N GLU A 120 -24.95 -4.86 19.48
CA GLU A 120 -26.17 -5.64 19.72
C GLU A 120 -26.08 -6.47 21.01
N ALA A 121 -24.95 -7.15 21.24
CA ALA A 121 -24.74 -7.93 22.46
C ALA A 121 -24.71 -7.06 23.73
N GLU A 122 -24.17 -5.86 23.66
CA GLU A 122 -24.18 -4.90 24.77
C GLU A 122 -25.59 -4.40 25.09
N LEU A 123 -26.42 -4.15 24.07
CA LEU A 123 -27.82 -3.79 24.26
C LEU A 123 -28.61 -4.92 24.91
N LEU A 124 -28.47 -6.14 24.41
CA LEU A 124 -29.12 -7.32 25.00
C LEU A 124 -28.70 -7.56 26.45
N ARG A 125 -27.42 -7.37 26.78
CA ARG A 125 -26.93 -7.45 28.16
C ARG A 125 -27.60 -6.41 29.06
N ARG A 126 -27.69 -5.16 28.60
CA ARG A 126 -28.35 -4.08 29.36
C ARG A 126 -29.86 -4.32 29.55
N GLU A 127 -30.52 -4.88 28.54
CA GLU A 127 -31.94 -5.25 28.63
C GLU A 127 -32.15 -6.39 29.63
N ALA A 128 -31.29 -7.41 29.62
CA ALA A 128 -31.30 -8.50 30.59
C ALA A 128 -31.11 -7.98 32.02
N GLU A 129 -30.06 -7.18 32.25
CA GLU A 129 -29.78 -6.55 33.56
C GLU A 129 -30.97 -5.71 34.05
N ARG A 130 -31.62 -4.93 33.17
CA ARG A 130 -32.83 -4.16 33.52
C ARG A 130 -34.01 -5.06 33.88
N SER A 131 -34.18 -6.20 33.21
CA SER A 131 -35.27 -7.14 33.50
C SER A 131 -35.05 -7.91 34.80
N GLU A 132 -33.79 -8.08 35.20
CA GLU A 132 -33.37 -8.73 36.45
C GLU A 132 -33.39 -7.80 37.67
N ASP A 133 -33.67 -6.50 37.50
CA ASP A 133 -33.88 -5.53 38.59
C ASP A 133 -35.37 -5.12 38.69
N PRO A 134 -36.22 -5.92 39.37
CA PRO A 134 -37.63 -5.56 39.61
C PRO A 134 -37.76 -4.40 40.63
N GLY A 135 -36.69 -4.04 41.34
CA GLY A 135 -36.70 -3.05 42.41
C GLY A 135 -36.82 -1.63 41.91
N ALA A 136 -36.13 -1.28 40.81
CA ALA A 136 -36.10 0.06 40.25
C ALA A 136 -37.47 0.57 39.72
N SER A 137 -38.35 -0.34 39.27
CA SER A 137 -39.70 0.03 38.82
C SER A 137 -40.70 0.20 39.97
N SER A 138 -40.42 -0.35 41.16
CA SER A 138 -41.24 -0.15 42.36
C SER A 138 -40.94 1.19 43.08
N GLU A 139 -39.69 1.68 43.01
CA GLU A 139 -39.27 2.95 43.64
C GLU A 139 -39.73 4.19 42.84
N ALA A 140 -39.76 4.11 41.51
CA ALA A 140 -40.27 5.18 40.65
C ALA A 140 -41.79 5.42 40.82
N GLY A 141 -42.54 4.39 41.24
CA GLY A 141 -43.95 4.51 41.63
C GLY A 141 -44.17 5.11 43.02
N ARG A 142 -43.19 4.96 43.93
CA ARG A 142 -43.27 5.43 45.33
C ARG A 142 -42.74 6.86 45.52
N ALA A 143 -41.88 7.35 44.63
CA ALA A 143 -41.38 8.74 44.67
C ALA A 143 -42.38 9.79 44.14
N ARG A 144 -43.60 9.39 43.75
CA ARG A 144 -44.66 10.29 43.27
C ARG A 144 -45.71 10.54 44.35
N ASP A 145 -45.27 10.84 45.57
CA ASP A 145 -46.15 11.45 46.57
C ASP A 145 -46.18 12.97 46.32
N PRO A 146 -47.31 13.57 45.91
CA PRO A 146 -47.39 15.01 45.74
C PRO A 146 -47.27 15.65 47.13
N ARG A 147 -46.11 16.25 47.43
CA ARG A 147 -46.01 17.15 48.58
C ARG A 147 -47.12 18.20 48.47
N PRO A 148 -47.88 18.48 49.54
CA PRO A 148 -48.91 19.50 49.51
C PRO A 148 -48.29 20.87 49.15
N PRO A 149 -49.04 21.76 48.49
CA PRO A 149 -48.52 23.05 48.04
C PRO A 149 -47.95 23.85 49.22
N GLU A 150 -46.71 24.31 49.07
CA GLU A 150 -46.04 25.16 50.06
C GLU A 150 -46.79 26.50 50.22
N ASP A 151 -47.02 26.91 51.46
CA ASP A 151 -47.62 28.20 51.85
C ASP A 151 -46.77 29.37 51.30
N PRO A 152 -47.33 30.31 50.52
CA PRO A 152 -46.60 31.43 49.92
C PRO A 152 -45.97 32.45 50.88
N ARG A 153 -46.09 32.30 52.22
CA ARG A 153 -45.73 33.36 53.17
C ARG A 153 -44.46 33.15 54.01
N SER A 154 -43.55 32.26 53.61
CA SER A 154 -42.24 32.16 54.29
C SER A 154 -41.18 33.04 53.61
N PRO A 155 -40.56 34.01 54.32
CA PRO A 155 -39.52 34.86 53.75
C PRO A 155 -38.24 34.05 53.47
N ARG A 156 -37.77 34.06 52.21
CA ARG A 156 -36.49 33.46 51.82
C ARG A 156 -35.32 34.39 52.20
N PRO A 157 -34.31 33.94 52.97
CA PRO A 157 -33.06 34.67 53.09
C PRO A 157 -32.24 34.50 51.80
N GLY A 158 -31.80 35.62 51.24
CA GLY A 158 -31.07 35.66 49.98
C GLY A 158 -29.73 34.92 50.02
N ARG A 159 -29.37 34.32 48.89
CA ARG A 159 -27.97 34.11 48.53
C ARG A 159 -27.79 34.06 47.02
N GLN A 160 -26.79 34.81 46.59
CA GLN A 160 -26.51 35.23 45.23
C GLN A 160 -26.17 34.06 44.29
N ALA A 161 -26.77 34.06 43.10
CA ALA A 161 -26.37 33.16 42.03
C ALA A 161 -25.07 33.65 41.40
N LYS A 162 -24.00 32.86 41.55
CA LYS A 162 -22.75 33.02 40.81
C LYS A 162 -22.87 32.25 39.51
N THR A 163 -23.04 32.96 38.41
CA THR A 163 -23.06 32.42 37.04
C THR A 163 -21.68 31.89 36.66
N PRO A 164 -21.49 30.62 36.26
CA PRO A 164 -20.31 30.21 35.53
C PRO A 164 -20.52 30.46 34.03
N GLU A 165 -19.57 31.21 33.45
CA GLU A 165 -19.47 31.51 32.02
C GLU A 165 -19.36 30.24 31.17
N ARG A 166 -20.00 30.27 29.99
CA ARG A 166 -19.86 29.27 28.93
C ARG A 166 -18.51 29.47 28.21
N PRO A 167 -17.69 28.43 28.02
CA PRO A 167 -16.59 28.50 27.07
C PRO A 167 -17.14 28.56 25.64
N ARG A 168 -16.76 29.60 24.90
CA ARG A 168 -16.93 29.75 23.46
C ARG A 168 -15.75 29.07 22.77
N ASP A 169 -15.87 27.80 22.40
CA ASP A 169 -14.98 27.19 21.40
C ASP A 169 -15.76 26.18 20.57
N ALA A 170 -16.36 26.69 19.50
CA ALA A 170 -16.89 25.89 18.41
C ALA A 170 -15.77 25.71 17.38
N GLU A 171 -14.94 24.68 17.55
CA GLU A 171 -14.11 24.17 16.46
C GLU A 171 -15.03 23.48 15.43
N ARG A 172 -15.27 24.18 14.32
CA ARG A 172 -15.86 23.60 13.11
C ARG A 172 -14.82 22.74 12.41
N PRO A 173 -15.04 21.44 12.17
CA PRO A 173 -14.18 20.67 11.28
C PRO A 173 -14.35 21.16 9.82
N PRO A 174 -13.27 21.14 9.00
CA PRO A 174 -13.34 21.60 7.62
C PRO A 174 -14.20 20.69 6.75
N LEU A 175 -15.00 21.32 5.88
CA LEU A 175 -15.77 20.66 4.84
C LEU A 175 -14.82 20.01 3.83
N VAL A 176 -14.92 18.69 3.69
CA VAL A 176 -14.27 17.92 2.62
C VAL A 176 -14.96 18.25 1.30
N VAL A 177 -14.31 19.06 0.46
CA VAL A 177 -14.77 19.33 -0.91
C VAL A 177 -14.37 18.14 -1.78
N ASN A 178 -15.34 17.32 -2.13
CA ASN A 178 -15.18 16.23 -3.10
C ASN A 178 -15.12 16.84 -4.51
N ARG A 179 -13.94 16.84 -5.15
CA ARG A 179 -13.79 17.18 -6.57
C ARG A 179 -14.09 15.94 -7.40
N ARG A 180 -15.11 16.07 -8.25
CA ARG A 180 -15.38 15.17 -9.38
C ARG A 180 -14.24 15.23 -10.39
#